data_AF-A0A1W5XSI3-F1
#
_entry.id   AF-A0A1W5XSI3-F1
#
_cell.length_a   1.000
_cell.length_b   1.000
_cell.length_c   1.000
_cell.angle_alpha   90.00
_cell.angle_beta   90.00
_cell.angle_gamma   90.00
#
_symmetry.space_group_name_H-M   'P 1'
#
loop_
_entity.id
_entity.type
_entity.pdbx_description
1 polymer ?
#
loop_
_entity_poly.entity_id
_entity_poly.type
_entity_poly.pdbx_seq_one_letter_code
_entity_poly.pdbx_strand_id
1 'polypeptide(L)'
;MVRMSRAEQLQNASRLWEEHLRAVFPAGLRGVEPAGIDMVLLDASVAGCVSTWLNNAGSLDPARSRILQAGIEDLDRVLLEITEAQELRYFQRLRQLAVLVSAASRAATREGF
;
A
#
# COMPACT_ATOMS: atom_id res chain seq x y z
N MET A 1 13.39 16.92 -6.48
CA MET A 1 12.45 16.18 -5.60
C MET A 1 12.75 16.62 -4.17
N VAL A 2 11.80 17.28 -3.49
CA VAL A 2 12.00 17.78 -2.12
C VAL A 2 12.03 16.58 -1.16
N ARG A 3 13.05 16.51 -0.29
CA ARG A 3 13.14 15.47 0.76
C ARG A 3 12.09 15.80 1.83
N MET A 4 11.04 14.98 1.92
CA MET A 4 10.05 15.09 3.01
C MET A 4 10.65 14.59 4.32
N SER A 5 10.33 15.25 5.42
CA SER A 5 10.62 14.77 6.77
C SER A 5 9.80 13.52 7.10
N ARG A 6 10.24 12.75 8.09
CA ARG A 6 9.51 11.56 8.57
C ARG A 6 8.10 11.91 9.06
N ALA A 7 7.94 13.06 9.71
CA ALA A 7 6.64 13.54 10.18
C ALA A 7 5.67 13.82 9.02
N GLU A 8 6.15 14.48 7.97
CA GLU A 8 5.36 14.73 6.75
C GLU A 8 4.99 13.43 6.03
N GLN A 9 5.91 12.45 5.98
CA GLN A 9 5.63 11.13 5.40
C GLN A 9 4.52 10.41 6.17
N LEU A 10 4.61 10.37 7.51
CA LEU A 10 3.59 9.78 8.37
C LEU A 10 2.23 10.47 8.20
N GLN A 11 2.21 11.80 8.20
CA GLN A 11 0.97 12.56 8.05
C GLN A 11 0.32 12.34 6.68
N ASN A 12 1.11 12.35 5.60
CA ASN A 12 0.61 12.11 4.24
C ASN A 12 0.04 10.70 4.10
N ALA A 13 0.75 9.69 4.60
CA ALA A 13 0.28 8.31 4.61
C ALA A 13 -0.97 8.14 5.47
N SER A 14 -1.03 8.75 6.66
CA SER A 14 -2.19 8.67 7.56
C SER A 14 -3.46 9.24 6.92
N ARG A 15 -3.35 10.42 6.27
CA ARG A 15 -4.50 11.03 5.56
C ARG A 15 -5.00 10.15 4.41
N LEU A 16 -4.09 9.62 3.60
CA LEU A 16 -4.43 8.73 2.49
C LEU A 16 -5.01 7.40 2.99
N TRP A 17 -4.54 6.92 4.14
CA TRP A 17 -5.02 5.71 4.78
C TRP A 17 -6.45 5.88 5.31
N GLU A 18 -6.76 7.01 5.96
CA GLU A 18 -8.12 7.34 6.37
C GLU A 18 -9.09 7.40 5.18
N GLU A 19 -8.66 7.97 4.06
CA GLU A 19 -9.45 8.00 2.83
C GLU A 19 -9.71 6.58 2.30
N HIS A 20 -8.69 5.72 2.34
CA HIS A 20 -8.82 4.33 1.92
C HIS A 20 -9.77 3.54 2.84
N LEU A 21 -9.68 3.70 4.16
CA LEU A 21 -10.57 3.05 5.13
C LEU A 21 -12.04 3.47 5.00
N ARG A 22 -12.32 4.68 4.52
CA ARG A 22 -13.69 5.14 4.23
C ARG A 22 -14.25 4.58 2.93
N ALA A 23 -13.40 4.08 2.04
CA ALA A 23 -13.84 3.53 0.77
C ALA A 23 -14.32 2.10 0.94
N VAL A 24 -15.46 1.78 0.33
CA VAL A 24 -15.97 0.40 0.29
C VAL A 24 -15.10 -0.41 -0.66
N PHE A 25 -14.66 -1.59 -0.22
CA PHE A 25 -13.95 -2.53 -1.09
C PHE A 25 -14.81 -2.83 -2.34
N PRO A 26 -14.25 -2.75 -3.55
CA PRO A 26 -15.04 -2.88 -4.77
C PRO A 26 -15.66 -4.27 -4.92
N ALA A 27 -16.98 -4.34 -5.01
CA ALA A 27 -17.69 -5.62 -5.00
C ALA A 27 -17.39 -6.51 -6.22
N GLY A 28 -17.11 -5.90 -7.38
CA GLY A 28 -16.77 -6.62 -8.61
C GLY A 28 -15.44 -7.35 -8.57
N LEU A 29 -14.57 -7.04 -7.60
CA LEU A 29 -13.27 -7.68 -7.42
C LEU A 29 -13.28 -8.76 -6.32
N ARG A 30 -14.44 -9.08 -5.72
CA ARG A 30 -14.53 -10.18 -4.76
C ARG A 30 -14.55 -11.52 -5.48
N GLY A 31 -13.58 -12.39 -5.14
CA GLY A 31 -13.46 -13.72 -5.74
C GLY A 31 -12.98 -13.70 -7.20
N VAL A 32 -12.40 -12.58 -7.65
CA VAL A 32 -11.79 -12.44 -8.97
C VAL A 32 -10.27 -12.43 -8.81
N GLU A 33 -9.58 -13.04 -9.78
CA GLU A 33 -8.12 -13.19 -9.78
C GLU A 33 -7.48 -12.60 -11.05
N PRO A 34 -7.53 -11.26 -11.28
CA PRO A 34 -6.82 -10.65 -12.39
C PRO A 34 -5.31 -10.92 -12.26
N ALA A 35 -4.65 -11.19 -13.37
CA ALA A 35 -3.27 -11.68 -13.41
C ALA A 35 -2.98 -12.92 -12.52
N GLY A 36 -4.02 -13.68 -12.13
CA GLY A 36 -3.94 -14.82 -11.21
C GLY A 36 -3.74 -14.43 -9.74
N ILE A 37 -4.15 -13.22 -9.34
CA ILE A 37 -3.91 -12.65 -8.01
C ILE A 37 -5.24 -12.44 -7.28
N ASP A 38 -5.40 -13.07 -6.12
CA ASP A 38 -6.56 -12.85 -5.24
C ASP A 38 -6.59 -11.40 -4.72
N MET A 39 -7.59 -10.64 -5.17
CA MET A 39 -7.71 -9.21 -4.85
C MET A 39 -8.03 -8.93 -3.38
N VAL A 40 -8.70 -9.85 -2.69
CA VAL A 40 -9.03 -9.72 -1.26
C VAL A 40 -7.77 -9.99 -0.44
N LEU A 41 -7.01 -11.02 -0.79
CA LEU A 41 -5.75 -11.33 -0.11
C LEU A 41 -4.70 -10.24 -0.36
N LEU A 42 -4.62 -9.72 -1.58
CA LEU A 42 -3.72 -8.62 -1.93
C LEU A 42 -4.04 -7.36 -1.11
N ASP A 43 -5.32 -6.97 -1.07
CA ASP A 43 -5.78 -5.82 -0.28
C ASP A 43 -5.43 -5.98 1.20
N ALA A 44 -5.83 -7.10 1.81
CA ALA A 44 -5.59 -7.38 3.22
C ALA A 44 -4.10 -7.40 3.58
N SER A 45 -3.27 -7.97 2.72
CA SER A 45 -1.82 -8.08 2.95
C SER A 45 -1.14 -6.72 2.92
N VAL A 46 -1.48 -5.88 1.94
CA VAL A 46 -0.93 -4.52 1.82
C VAL A 46 -1.47 -3.61 2.93
N ALA A 47 -2.79 -3.64 3.16
CA ALA A 47 -3.46 -2.89 4.23
C ALA A 47 -2.87 -3.22 5.61
N GLY A 48 -2.61 -4.50 5.89
CA GLY A 48 -1.98 -4.94 7.13
C GLY A 48 -0.57 -4.38 7.32
N CYS A 49 0.22 -4.29 6.26
CA CYS A 49 1.55 -3.68 6.30
C CYS A 49 1.48 -2.16 6.52
N VAL A 50 0.59 -1.46 5.82
CA VAL A 50 0.36 -0.01 5.97
C VAL A 50 -0.08 0.32 7.40
N SER A 51 -1.07 -0.42 7.93
CA SER A 51 -1.55 -0.26 9.29
C SER A 51 -0.44 -0.50 10.32
N THR A 52 0.35 -1.57 10.14
CA THR A 52 1.48 -1.86 11.04
C THR A 52 2.51 -0.73 11.03
N TRP A 53 2.86 -0.22 9.86
CA TRP A 53 3.82 0.88 9.73
C TRP A 53 3.36 2.16 10.43
N LEU A 54 2.08 2.52 10.26
CA LEU A 54 1.48 3.67 10.94
C LEU A 54 1.48 3.50 12.47
N ASN A 55 1.08 2.32 12.95
CA ASN A 55 1.03 2.02 14.39
C ASN A 55 2.42 1.95 15.05
N ASN A 56 3.46 1.65 14.27
CA ASN A 56 4.83 1.53 14.76
C ASN A 56 5.69 2.78 14.44
N ALA A 57 5.06 3.96 14.37
CA ALA A 57 5.74 5.24 14.14
C ALA A 57 6.67 5.25 12.91
N GLY A 58 6.28 4.55 11.85
CA GLY A 58 7.00 4.48 10.59
C GLY A 58 8.04 3.35 10.49
N SER A 59 7.92 2.32 11.34
CA SER A 59 8.77 1.13 11.30
C SER A 59 8.00 -0.09 10.79
N LEU A 60 8.67 -0.90 9.98
CA LEU A 60 8.13 -2.16 9.46
C LEU A 60 9.23 -3.21 9.53
N ASP A 61 8.92 -4.40 10.04
CA ASP A 61 9.91 -5.47 10.11
C ASP A 61 10.30 -6.01 8.71
N PRO A 62 11.42 -6.74 8.58
CA PRO A 62 11.88 -7.23 7.29
C PRO A 62 10.90 -8.18 6.59
N ALA A 63 10.12 -8.98 7.33
CA ALA A 63 9.17 -9.90 6.72
C ALA A 63 8.02 -9.12 6.07
N ARG A 64 7.45 -8.15 6.80
CA ARG A 64 6.41 -7.26 6.26
C ARG A 64 6.91 -6.35 5.15
N SER A 65 8.18 -5.94 5.19
CA SER A 65 8.79 -5.18 4.09
C SER A 65 8.86 -6.00 2.79
N ARG A 66 9.14 -7.31 2.86
CA ARG A 66 9.08 -8.20 1.69
C ARG A 66 7.66 -8.41 1.20
N ILE A 67 6.71 -8.62 2.11
CA ILE A 67 5.27 -8.73 1.77
C ILE A 67 4.80 -7.47 1.05
N LEU A 68 5.15 -6.29 1.57
CA LEU A 68 4.76 -5.02 0.95
C LEU A 68 5.37 -4.84 -0.43
N GLN A 69 6.64 -5.24 -0.61
CA GLN A 69 7.31 -5.15 -1.91
C GLN A 69 6.66 -6.07 -2.94
N ALA A 70 6.39 -7.34 -2.59
CA ALA A 70 5.65 -8.26 -3.45
C ALA A 70 4.24 -7.72 -3.78
N GLY A 71 3.55 -7.15 -2.79
CA GLY A 71 2.24 -6.52 -2.99
C GLY A 71 2.28 -5.32 -3.94
N ILE A 72 3.36 -4.54 -4.00
CA ILE A 72 3.51 -3.46 -4.99
C ILE A 72 3.62 -4.03 -6.40
N GLU A 73 4.39 -5.10 -6.58
CA GLU A 73 4.58 -5.76 -7.87
C GLU A 73 3.28 -6.41 -8.36
N ASP A 74 2.52 -7.04 -7.46
CA ASP A 74 1.21 -7.58 -7.75
C ASP A 74 0.20 -6.46 -8.08
N LEU A 75 0.21 -5.35 -7.34
CA LEU A 75 -0.60 -4.18 -7.64
C LEU A 75 -0.29 -3.59 -9.02
N ASP A 76 0.99 -3.54 -9.41
CA ASP A 76 1.39 -3.10 -10.75
C ASP A 76 0.80 -3.97 -11.85
N ARG A 77 0.68 -5.28 -11.62
CA ARG A 77 0.11 -6.23 -12.58
C ARG A 77 -1.41 -6.11 -12.68
N VAL A 78 -2.11 -6.15 -11.55
CA VAL A 78 -3.59 -6.12 -11.55
C VAL A 78 -4.15 -4.80 -12.04
N LEU A 79 -3.46 -3.67 -11.80
CA LEU A 79 -3.90 -2.36 -12.28
C LEU A 79 -3.96 -2.25 -13.81
N LEU A 80 -3.25 -3.11 -14.55
CA LEU A 80 -3.33 -3.18 -16.01
C LEU A 80 -4.61 -3.87 -16.51
N GLU A 81 -5.26 -4.66 -15.66
CA GLU A 81 -6.43 -5.46 -16.02
C GLU A 81 -7.76 -4.88 -15.48
N ILE A 82 -7.70 -3.97 -14.50
CA ILE A 82 -8.90 -3.30 -13.97
C ILE A 82 -9.40 -2.22 -14.93
N THR A 83 -10.61 -2.41 -15.46
CA THR A 83 -11.24 -1.46 -16.40
C THR A 83 -12.25 -0.52 -15.74
N GLU A 84 -12.85 -0.92 -14.62
CA GLU A 84 -13.84 -0.09 -13.94
C GLU A 84 -13.14 1.04 -13.16
N ALA A 85 -13.61 2.28 -13.32
CA ALA A 85 -12.89 3.45 -12.87
C ALA A 85 -12.85 3.60 -11.34
N GLN A 86 -13.90 3.19 -10.63
CA GLN A 86 -13.95 3.21 -9.17
C GLN A 86 -13.08 2.10 -8.56
N GLU A 87 -13.09 0.89 -9.14
CA GLU A 87 -12.17 -0.21 -8.81
C GLU A 87 -10.71 0.22 -8.99
N LEU A 88 -10.41 0.84 -10.13
CA LEU A 88 -9.08 1.32 -10.45
C LEU A 88 -8.61 2.37 -9.43
N ARG A 89 -9.46 3.35 -9.10
CA ARG A 89 -9.15 4.38 -8.08
C ARG A 89 -8.85 3.77 -6.71
N TYR A 90 -9.60 2.73 -6.31
CA TYR A 90 -9.40 2.07 -5.04
C TYR A 90 -8.01 1.43 -4.95
N PHE A 91 -7.63 0.64 -5.94
CA PHE A 91 -6.35 -0.07 -5.97
C PHE A 91 -5.15 0.85 -6.29
N GLN A 92 -5.36 1.94 -7.03
CA GLN A 92 -4.34 3.00 -7.20
C GLN A 92 -4.00 3.67 -5.87
N ARG A 93 -5.00 3.96 -5.04
CA ARG A 93 -4.79 4.51 -3.70
C ARG A 93 -4.05 3.52 -2.79
N LEU A 94 -4.42 2.24 -2.83
CA LEU A 94 -3.72 1.19 -2.08
C LEU A 94 -2.25 1.08 -2.51
N ARG A 95 -1.98 1.11 -3.82
CA ARG A 95 -0.61 1.15 -4.36
C ARG A 95 0.17 2.38 -3.92
N GLN A 96 -0.45 3.55 -3.95
CA GLN A 96 0.19 4.78 -3.50
C GLN A 96 0.60 4.69 -2.02
N LEU A 97 -0.27 4.15 -1.16
CA LEU A 97 0.07 3.85 0.23
C LEU A 97 1.26 2.90 0.35
N ALA A 98 1.24 1.80 -0.40
CA ALA A 98 2.30 0.80 -0.36
C ALA A 98 3.67 1.39 -0.76
N VAL A 99 3.71 2.19 -1.84
CA VAL A 99 4.93 2.86 -2.31
C VAL A 99 5.45 3.87 -1.29
N LEU A 100 4.56 4.66 -0.66
CA LEU A 100 4.94 5.62 0.38
C LEU A 100 5.60 4.92 1.58
N VAL A 101 4.97 3.85 2.08
CA VAL A 101 5.49 3.06 3.20
C VAL A 101 6.82 2.41 2.84
N SER A 102 6.90 1.75 1.68
CA SER A 102 8.11 1.08 1.18
C SER A 102 9.29 2.04 1.02
N ALA A 103 9.05 3.25 0.50
CA ALA A 103 10.07 4.29 0.38
C ALA A 103 10.56 4.79 1.75
N ALA A 104 9.64 5.03 2.68
CA ALA A 104 9.98 5.50 4.02
C ALA A 104 10.78 4.46 4.84
N SER A 105 10.41 3.18 4.74
CA SER A 105 11.13 2.08 5.43
C SER A 105 12.56 1.88 4.90
N ARG A 106 12.79 2.07 3.60
CA ARG A 106 14.16 2.03 3.04
C ARG A 106 15.01 3.21 3.48
N ALA A 107 14.42 4.40 3.62
CA ALA A 107 15.14 5.58 4.10
C ALA A 107 15.62 5.40 5.54
N ALA A 108 14.75 4.84 6.41
CA ALA A 108 15.09 4.56 7.80
C ALA A 108 16.26 3.56 7.96
N THR A 109 16.36 2.57 7.06
CA THR A 109 17.46 1.59 7.07
C THR A 109 18.81 2.23 6.71
N ARG A 110 18.81 3.35 5.94
CA ARG A 110 20.03 4.04 5.49
C ARG A 110 20.56 5.08 6.50
N GLU A 111 19.74 5.55 7.43
CA GLU A 111 20.14 6.50 8.48
C GLU A 111 20.64 5.82 9.76
N GLY A 112 20.60 4.48 9.82
CA GLY A 112 21.03 3.68 10.97
C GLY A 112 22.47 3.15 10.92
N PHE A 113 23.34 3.70 10.06
CA PHE A 113 24.77 3.36 9.95
C PHE A 113 25.62 4.62 9.95
#